data_AF-A0A526S4B0-F1
#
_entry.id   AF-A0A526S4B0-F1
#
_cell.length_a   1.000
_cell.length_b   1.000
_cell.length_c   1.000
_cell.angle_alpha   90.00
_cell.angle_beta   90.00
_cell.angle_gamma   90.00
#
_symmetry.space_group_name_H-M   'P 1'
#
loop_
_entity.id
_entity.type
_entity.pdbx_description
1 polymer ?
#
loop_
_entity_poly.entity_id
_entity_poly.type
_entity_poly.pdbx_seq_one_letter_code
_entity_poly.pdbx_strand_id
1 'polypeptide(L)'
;MENIALAEPGAHLSIWALFMQASWVVKLVMIGLLCASIWTWAIIVDKLVAYGRMRLALNRFEQVFWSGQSLEELYRTLADRKTTGMGAIFVAAMREWKKSFEKGAKSPLGLQTRIDKAMDLALTREMERLEGR
;
A
#
# COMPACT_ATOMS: atom_id res chain seq x y z
N MET A 1 -8.02 72.01 -21.62
CA MET A 1 -7.69 70.64 -22.05
C MET A 1 -8.54 69.70 -21.22
N GLU A 2 -9.62 69.20 -21.82
CA GLU A 2 -10.59 68.32 -21.17
C GLU A 2 -9.95 66.94 -21.02
N ASN A 3 -9.60 66.56 -19.79
CA ASN A 3 -9.15 65.21 -19.48
C ASN A 3 -10.39 64.31 -19.45
N ILE A 4 -10.76 63.77 -20.61
CA ILE A 4 -11.68 62.65 -20.69
C ILE A 4 -10.95 61.47 -20.07
N ALA A 5 -11.20 61.22 -18.78
CA ALA A 5 -10.87 59.96 -18.15
C ALA A 5 -11.63 58.88 -18.93
N LEU A 6 -10.92 58.17 -19.80
CA LEU A 6 -11.40 56.95 -20.42
C LEU A 6 -11.73 56.00 -19.28
N ALA A 7 -13.02 55.87 -18.96
CA ALA A 7 -13.49 54.80 -18.11
C ALA A 7 -13.09 53.50 -18.82
N GLU A 8 -12.04 52.84 -18.35
CA GLU A 8 -11.74 51.49 -18.81
C GLU A 8 -12.93 50.63 -18.38
N PRO A 9 -13.78 50.14 -19.31
CA PRO A 9 -14.68 49.05 -19.00
C PRO A 9 -13.85 47.78 -19.14
N GLY A 10 -12.71 47.73 -18.45
CA GLY A 10 -12.02 46.50 -18.17
C GLY A 10 -12.91 45.77 -17.18
N ALA A 11 -13.96 45.13 -17.69
CA ALA A 11 -14.77 44.19 -16.94
C ALA A 11 -13.78 43.37 -16.13
N HIS A 12 -13.82 43.51 -14.80
CA HIS A 12 -12.83 42.91 -13.91
C HIS A 12 -12.87 41.40 -14.15
N LEU A 13 -12.02 40.90 -15.03
CA LEU A 13 -11.80 39.50 -15.35
C LEU A 13 -11.04 38.87 -14.16
N SER A 14 -11.67 38.95 -13.00
CA SER A 14 -11.29 38.18 -11.84
C SER A 14 -11.80 36.76 -12.05
N ILE A 15 -10.98 35.78 -11.69
CA ILE A 15 -11.36 34.36 -11.64
C ILE A 15 -12.69 34.19 -10.88
N TRP A 16 -12.91 35.02 -9.87
CA TRP A 16 -14.17 35.06 -9.11
C TRP A 16 -15.37 35.57 -9.93
N ALA A 17 -15.19 36.61 -10.75
CA ALA A 17 -16.25 37.16 -11.59
C ALA A 17 -16.64 36.17 -12.70
N LEU A 18 -15.66 35.53 -13.34
CA LEU A 18 -15.86 34.48 -14.33
C LEU A 18 -16.58 33.26 -13.73
N PHE A 19 -16.22 32.89 -12.49
CA PHE A 19 -16.91 31.82 -11.76
C PHE A 19 -18.36 32.20 -11.46
N MET A 20 -18.63 33.43 -11.01
CA MET A 20 -19.99 33.87 -10.72
C MET A 20 -20.89 33.91 -11.95
N GLN A 21 -20.36 34.32 -13.12
CA GLN A 21 -21.08 34.35 -14.39
C GLN A 21 -21.31 32.94 -14.98
N ALA A 22 -20.53 31.94 -14.58
CA ALA A 22 -20.67 30.58 -15.08
C ALA A 22 -22.04 29.96 -14.73
N SER A 23 -22.54 29.11 -15.63
CA SER A 23 -23.80 28.39 -15.44
C SER A 23 -23.73 27.42 -14.26
N TRP A 24 -24.90 27.08 -13.69
CA TRP A 24 -24.97 26.22 -12.50
C TRP A 24 -24.30 24.85 -12.71
N VAL A 25 -24.41 24.29 -13.92
CA VAL A 25 -23.78 23.02 -14.32
C VAL A 25 -22.25 23.13 -14.26
N VAL A 26 -21.68 24.21 -14.78
CA VAL A 26 -20.22 24.43 -14.81
C VAL A 26 -19.67 24.55 -13.40
N LYS A 27 -20.39 25.23 -12.50
CA LYS A 27 -20.05 25.30 -11.07
C LYS A 27 -20.04 23.92 -10.41
N LEU A 28 -21.05 23.09 -10.68
CA LEU A 28 -21.10 21.72 -10.16
C LEU A 28 -19.90 20.90 -10.64
N VAL A 29 -19.59 20.95 -11.95
CA VAL A 29 -18.42 20.23 -12.50
C VAL A 29 -17.12 20.69 -11.84
N MET A 30 -16.90 21.99 -11.67
CA MET A 30 -15.69 22.51 -11.02
C MET A 30 -15.55 22.02 -9.58
N ILE A 31 -16.64 22.01 -8.80
CA ILE A 31 -16.64 21.48 -7.44
C ILE A 31 -16.40 19.96 -7.45
N GLY A 32 -17.05 19.23 -8.37
CA GLY A 32 -16.87 17.79 -8.53
C GLY A 32 -15.42 17.42 -8.85
N LEU A 33 -14.77 18.17 -9.75
CA LEU A 33 -13.35 17.99 -10.08
C LEU A 33 -12.44 18.29 -8.89
N LEU A 34 -12.75 19.34 -8.11
CA LEU A 34 -12.00 19.65 -6.89
C LEU A 34 -12.11 18.51 -5.87
N CYS A 35 -13.32 18.01 -5.63
CA CYS A 35 -13.56 16.86 -4.74
C CYS A 35 -12.84 15.60 -5.24
N ALA A 36 -12.91 15.30 -6.54
CA ALA A 36 -12.22 14.16 -7.14
C ALA A 36 -10.68 14.28 -7.01
N SER A 37 -10.14 15.49 -7.12
CA SER A 37 -8.72 15.76 -6.93
C SER A 37 -8.29 15.47 -5.48
N ILE A 38 -9.02 15.98 -4.50
CA ILE A 38 -8.78 15.71 -3.08
C ILE A 38 -8.91 14.22 -2.79
N TRP A 39 -9.92 13.55 -3.36
CA TRP A 39 -10.13 12.11 -3.20
C TRP A 39 -8.96 11.29 -3.76
N THR A 40 -8.47 11.67 -4.93
CA THR A 40 -7.31 11.02 -5.56
C THR A 40 -6.06 11.17 -4.68
N TRP A 41 -5.82 12.35 -4.13
CA TRP A 41 -4.72 12.57 -3.20
C TRP A 41 -4.87 11.78 -1.89
N ALA A 42 -6.08 11.67 -1.35
CA ALA A 42 -6.34 10.85 -0.17
C ALA A 42 -5.98 9.37 -0.42
N ILE A 43 -6.36 8.83 -1.58
CA ILE A 43 -5.98 7.47 -2.00
C ILE A 43 -4.46 7.33 -2.13
N ILE A 44 -3.79 8.30 -2.76
CA ILE A 44 -2.34 8.28 -2.93
C ILE A 44 -1.64 8.24 -1.56
N VAL A 45 -2.05 9.08 -0.61
CA VAL A 45 -1.46 9.12 0.72
C VAL A 45 -1.67 7.81 1.48
N ASP A 46 -2.88 7.25 1.45
CA ASP A 46 -3.14 5.97 2.13
C ASP A 46 -2.27 4.84 1.54
N LYS A 47 -2.15 4.79 0.21
CA LYS A 47 -1.33 3.80 -0.48
C LYS A 47 0.18 3.97 -0.20
N LEU A 48 0.66 5.21 -0.12
CA LEU A 48 2.05 5.52 0.27
C LEU A 48 2.35 5.06 1.70
N VAL A 49 1.44 5.30 2.65
CA VAL A 49 1.60 4.87 4.05
C VAL A 49 1.52 3.35 4.17
N ALA A 50 0.60 2.70 3.45
CA ALA A 50 0.51 1.24 3.41
C ALA A 50 1.80 0.61 2.84
N TYR A 51 2.30 1.12 1.72
CA TYR A 51 3.52 0.64 1.09
C TYR A 51 4.76 0.87 1.97
N GLY A 52 4.86 2.04 2.61
CA GLY A 52 5.96 2.37 3.52
C GLY A 52 6.04 1.43 4.73
N ARG A 53 4.89 1.11 5.35
CA ARG A 53 4.84 0.14 6.45
C ARG A 53 5.27 -1.25 6.02
N MET A 54 4.84 -1.70 4.85
CA MET A 54 5.22 -3.01 4.32
C MET A 54 6.73 -3.08 4.04
N ARG A 55 7.30 -2.04 3.43
CA ARG A 55 8.73 -1.96 3.12
C ARG A 55 9.60 -1.97 4.39
N LEU A 56 9.17 -1.28 5.45
CA LEU A 56 9.89 -1.28 6.72
C LEU A 56 9.90 -2.67 7.37
N ALA A 57 8.76 -3.38 7.34
CA ALA A 57 8.68 -4.75 7.85
C ALA A 57 9.58 -5.71 7.07
N LEU A 58 9.65 -5.52 5.74
CA LEU A 58 10.49 -6.28 4.82
C LEU A 58 11.99 -6.07 5.11
N ASN A 59 12.43 -4.81 5.20
CA ASN A 59 13.83 -4.47 5.52
C ASN A 59 14.27 -5.03 6.88
N ARG A 60 13.37 -5.02 7.88
CA ARG A 60 13.68 -5.58 9.20
C ARG A 60 13.81 -7.09 9.16
N PHE A 61 12.95 -7.79 8.43
CA PHE A 61 13.07 -9.22 8.21
C PHE A 61 14.39 -9.55 7.50
N GLU A 62 14.70 -8.82 6.42
CA GLU A 62 15.90 -9.00 5.63
C GLU A 62 17.17 -8.81 6.46
N GLN A 63 17.28 -7.72 7.24
CA GLN A 63 18.42 -7.51 8.15
C GLN A 63 18.63 -8.68 9.11
N VAL A 64 17.56 -9.20 9.71
CA VAL A 64 17.67 -10.31 10.65
C VAL A 64 18.04 -11.60 9.93
N PHE A 65 17.49 -11.85 8.74
CA PHE A 65 17.85 -13.00 7.91
C PHE A 65 19.34 -12.99 7.52
N TRP A 66 19.87 -11.83 7.09
CA TRP A 66 21.28 -11.68 6.72
C TRP A 66 22.24 -11.58 7.91
N SER A 67 21.75 -11.31 9.12
CA SER A 67 22.58 -11.25 10.33
C SER A 67 23.13 -12.61 10.79
N GLY A 68 22.74 -13.70 10.12
CA GLY A 68 23.18 -15.06 10.46
C GLY A 68 22.46 -15.65 11.67
N GLN A 69 21.39 -15.00 12.15
CA GLN A 69 20.53 -15.54 13.18
C GLN A 69 19.86 -16.82 12.67
N SER A 70 19.75 -17.85 13.52
CA SER A 70 19.16 -19.12 13.11
C SER A 70 17.70 -18.92 12.69
N LEU A 71 17.27 -19.55 11.58
CA LEU A 71 15.89 -19.46 11.10
C LEU A 71 14.88 -19.90 12.19
N GLU A 72 15.28 -20.83 13.06
CA GLU A 72 14.49 -21.31 14.19
C GLU A 72 14.25 -20.22 15.25
N GLU A 73 15.25 -19.40 15.57
CA GLU A 73 15.11 -18.26 16.50
C GLU A 73 14.28 -17.13 15.89
N LEU A 74 14.46 -16.87 14.59
CA LEU A 74 13.64 -15.92 13.85
C LEU A 74 12.17 -16.36 13.86
N TYR A 75 11.92 -17.65 13.63
CA TYR A 75 10.59 -18.25 13.76
C TYR A 75 10.03 -18.09 15.16
N ARG A 76 10.78 -18.39 16.23
CA ARG A 76 10.29 -18.21 17.62
C ARG A 76 9.90 -16.76 17.91
N THR A 77 10.67 -15.79 17.41
CA THR A 77 10.42 -14.36 17.63
C THR A 77 9.20 -13.85 16.84
N LEU A 78 8.97 -14.42 15.66
CA LEU A 78 7.89 -14.02 14.74
C LEU A 78 6.59 -14.81 14.96
N ALA A 79 6.66 -16.06 15.43
CA ALA A 79 5.51 -16.95 15.58
C ALA A 79 4.49 -16.43 16.61
N ASP A 80 4.97 -15.71 17.62
CA ASP A 80 4.14 -15.13 18.67
C ASP A 80 3.63 -13.71 18.33
N ARG A 81 4.08 -13.14 17.21
CA ARG A 81 3.65 -11.83 16.72
C ARG A 81 2.64 -11.99 15.59
N LYS A 82 1.68 -11.06 15.51
CA LYS A 82 0.86 -10.88 14.30
C LYS A 82 1.73 -10.31 13.19
N THR A 83 2.46 -11.18 12.50
CA THR A 83 3.31 -10.82 11.36
C THR A 83 2.47 -10.66 10.10
N THR A 84 2.94 -9.81 9.20
CA THR A 84 2.24 -9.45 7.96
C THR A 84 3.25 -9.35 6.82
N GLY A 85 2.79 -9.54 5.59
CA GLY A 85 3.67 -9.60 4.41
C GLY A 85 4.66 -10.77 4.51
N MET A 86 5.92 -10.51 4.18
CA MET A 86 6.97 -11.53 4.09
C MET A 86 7.20 -12.31 5.40
N GLY A 87 7.01 -11.67 6.56
CA GLY A 87 7.11 -12.36 7.87
C GLY A 87 6.01 -13.40 8.10
N ALA A 88 4.82 -13.20 7.54
CA ALA A 88 3.73 -14.18 7.62
C ALA A 88 4.00 -15.38 6.70
N ILE A 89 4.54 -15.12 5.50
CA ILE A 89 4.96 -16.15 4.53
C ILE A 89 6.06 -17.02 5.14
N PHE A 90 7.07 -16.40 5.75
CA PHE A 90 8.17 -17.10 6.42
C PHE A 90 7.67 -17.99 7.58
N VAL A 91 6.81 -17.46 8.45
CA VAL A 91 6.23 -18.24 9.56
C VAL A 91 5.40 -19.41 9.03
N ALA A 92 4.65 -19.23 7.94
CA ALA A 92 3.87 -20.31 7.32
C ALA A 92 4.79 -21.43 6.76
N ALA A 93 5.87 -21.05 6.06
CA ALA A 93 6.86 -21.97 5.52
C ALA A 93 7.59 -22.74 6.63
N MET A 94 8.10 -22.05 7.64
CA MET A 94 8.81 -22.66 8.79
C MET A 94 7.90 -23.58 9.60
N ARG A 95 6.62 -23.23 9.74
CA ARG A 95 5.64 -24.08 10.44
C ARG A 95 5.40 -25.40 9.69
N GLU A 96 5.30 -25.36 8.36
CA GLU A 96 5.13 -26.58 7.56
C GLU A 96 6.42 -27.41 7.48
N TRP A 97 7.59 -26.75 7.46
CA TRP A 97 8.90 -27.41 7.55
C TRP A 97 9.04 -28.17 8.88
N LYS A 98 8.80 -27.51 10.01
CA LYS A 98 8.88 -28.12 11.35
C LYS A 98 7.90 -29.28 11.52
N LYS A 99 6.65 -29.10 11.06
CA LYS A 99 5.61 -30.14 11.07
C LYS A 99 5.97 -31.36 10.22
N SER A 100 6.69 -31.15 9.11
CA SER A 100 7.14 -32.24 8.23
C SER A 100 8.42 -32.91 8.74
N PHE A 101 9.26 -32.17 9.46
CA PHE A 101 10.45 -32.68 10.14
C PHE A 101 10.07 -33.58 11.32
N GLU A 102 9.13 -33.14 12.17
CA GLU A 102 8.61 -33.93 13.30
C GLU A 102 7.85 -35.19 12.87
N LYS A 103 7.23 -35.19 11.68
CA LYS A 103 6.50 -36.36 11.15
C LYS A 103 7.40 -37.41 10.50
N GLY A 104 8.74 -37.22 10.52
CA GLY A 104 9.69 -38.12 9.87
C GLY A 104 9.57 -38.02 8.35
N ALA A 105 10.36 -37.13 7.75
CA ALA A 105 10.33 -36.84 6.32
C ALA A 105 10.53 -38.11 5.48
N LYS A 106 9.44 -38.69 4.95
CA LYS A 106 9.48 -39.87 4.08
C LYS A 106 10.05 -39.60 2.67
N SER A 107 10.30 -38.33 2.31
CA SER A 107 11.07 -37.95 1.12
C SER A 107 11.44 -36.46 1.17
N PRO A 108 12.72 -36.07 1.04
CA PRO A 108 13.17 -34.68 1.02
C PRO A 108 12.62 -33.89 -0.19
N LEU A 109 12.33 -34.57 -1.32
CA LEU A 109 11.77 -33.95 -2.52
C LEU A 109 10.32 -33.48 -2.32
N GLY A 110 9.50 -34.25 -1.60
CA GLY A 110 8.11 -33.88 -1.31
C GLY A 110 7.96 -32.77 -0.28
N LEU A 111 8.99 -32.54 0.53
CA LEU A 111 9.03 -31.45 1.51
C LEU A 111 9.19 -30.10 0.82
N GLN A 112 10.10 -30.01 -0.15
CA GLN A 112 10.38 -28.77 -0.89
C GLN A 112 9.14 -28.29 -1.66
N THR A 113 8.48 -29.18 -2.41
CA THR A 113 7.23 -28.85 -3.13
C THR A 113 6.10 -28.38 -2.20
N ARG A 114 6.05 -28.89 -0.96
CA ARG A 114 5.02 -28.48 0.03
C ARG A 114 5.34 -27.13 0.65
N ILE A 115 6.62 -26.83 0.88
CA ILE A 115 7.07 -25.53 1.35
C ILE A 115 6.79 -24.47 0.28
N ASP A 116 7.13 -24.74 -0.98
CA ASP A 116 6.87 -23.83 -2.10
C ASP A 116 5.37 -23.53 -2.22
N LYS A 117 4.53 -24.58 -2.23
CA LYS A 117 3.06 -24.40 -2.24
C LYS A 117 2.53 -23.62 -1.04
N ALA A 118 3.11 -23.82 0.15
CA ALA A 118 2.70 -23.09 1.35
C ALA A 118 3.11 -21.61 1.29
N MET A 119 4.29 -21.32 0.71
CA MET A 119 4.75 -19.96 0.45
C MET A 119 3.88 -19.26 -0.58
N ASP A 120 3.58 -19.91 -1.70
CA ASP A 120 2.71 -19.36 -2.76
C ASP A 120 1.33 -19.02 -2.21
N LEU A 121 0.73 -19.92 -1.44
CA LEU A 121 -0.58 -19.69 -0.84
C LEU A 121 -0.58 -18.53 0.18
N ALA A 122 0.51 -18.41 0.96
CA ALA A 122 0.68 -17.29 1.89
C ALA A 122 0.89 -15.97 1.15
N LEU A 123 1.60 -16.00 0.02
CA LEU A 123 1.81 -14.85 -0.87
C LEU A 123 0.48 -14.39 -1.47
N THR A 124 -0.32 -15.30 -2.04
CA THR A 124 -1.65 -14.98 -2.58
C THR A 124 -2.55 -14.37 -1.51
N ARG A 125 -2.57 -14.91 -0.30
CA ARG A 125 -3.38 -14.36 0.81
C ARG A 125 -2.95 -12.97 1.24
N GLU A 126 -1.64 -12.70 1.31
CA GLU A 126 -1.16 -11.36 1.64
C GLU A 126 -1.42 -10.37 0.49
N MET A 127 -1.36 -10.81 -0.78
CA MET A 127 -1.78 -10.01 -1.93
C MET A 127 -3.26 -9.66 -1.87
N GLU A 128 -4.15 -10.64 -1.65
CA GLU A 128 -5.59 -10.40 -1.47
C GLU A 128 -5.86 -9.42 -0.33
N ARG A 129 -5.09 -9.47 0.75
CA ARG A 129 -5.23 -8.55 1.89
C ARG A 129 -4.77 -7.12 1.56
N LEU A 130 -3.86 -6.97 0.61
CA LEU A 130 -3.39 -5.67 0.11
C LEU A 130 -4.32 -5.12 -0.97
N GLU A 131 -4.93 -5.97 -1.78
CA GLU A 131 -5.90 -5.59 -2.82
C GLU A 131 -7.29 -5.29 -2.25
N GLY A 132 -7.69 -5.94 -1.16
CA GLY A 132 -8.97 -5.72 -0.49
C GLY A 132 -9.04 -4.43 0.36
N ARG A 133 -8.04 -3.54 0.27
CA ARG A 133 -7.98 -2.24 0.96
C ARG A 133 -7.77 -1.12 -0.04
#